data_AF-A0A7C7X7I7-F1
#
_entry.id   AF-A0A7C7X7I7-F1
#
_cell.length_a   1.000
_cell.length_b   1.000
_cell.length_c   1.000
_cell.angle_alpha   90.00
_cell.angle_beta   90.00
_cell.angle_gamma   90.00
#
_symmetry.space_group_name_H-M   'P 1'
#
loop_
_entity.id
_entity.type
_entity.pdbx_description
1 polymer ?
#
loop_
_entity_poly.entity_id
_entity_poly.type
_entity_poly.pdbx_seq_one_letter_code
_entity_poly.pdbx_strand_id
1 'polypeptide(L)'
;MAGKSGGLRLFFAATSAVAARPKLWVVALSTFCRMAPSRWWRRAPFLPLPAEDFLHFRMVTMYGADGSMEKDRQPKDIVAWLEWCRTWRSVKP
;
A
#
# COMPACT_ATOMS: atom_id res chain seq x y z
N MET A 1 15.72 9.17 -11.76
CA MET A 1 14.32 9.51 -12.14
C MET A 1 13.46 8.29 -12.52
N ALA A 2 13.74 7.09 -11.99
CA ALA A 2 13.05 5.85 -12.38
C ALA A 2 11.87 5.43 -11.45
N GLY A 3 11.63 6.16 -10.36
CA GLY A 3 10.64 5.77 -9.33
C GLY A 3 9.17 6.08 -9.65
N LYS A 4 8.88 7.17 -10.39
CA LYS A 4 7.49 7.62 -10.64
C LYS A 4 6.67 6.65 -11.48
N SER A 5 7.27 6.07 -12.53
CA SER A 5 6.59 5.14 -13.44
C SER A 5 6.33 3.77 -12.81
N GLY A 6 7.21 3.34 -11.90
CA GLY A 6 7.01 2.12 -11.10
C GLY A 6 5.89 2.28 -10.08
N GLY A 7 5.88 3.41 -9.36
CA GLY A 7 4.84 3.72 -8.38
C GLY A 7 3.44 3.85 -8.98
N LEU A 8 3.31 4.48 -10.15
CA LEU A 8 2.02 4.57 -10.85
C LEU A 8 1.50 3.19 -11.27
N ARG A 9 2.36 2.35 -11.84
CA ARG A 9 1.99 0.98 -12.25
C ARG A 9 1.55 0.13 -11.06
N LEU A 10 2.31 0.20 -9.96
CA LEU A 10 1.94 -0.46 -8.71
C LEU A 10 0.59 0.04 -8.19
N PHE A 11 0.38 1.36 -8.18
CA PHE A 11 -0.86 1.96 -7.73
C PHE A 11 -2.06 1.46 -8.54
N PHE A 12 -1.97 1.46 -9.87
CA PHE A 12 -3.05 0.97 -10.72
C PHE A 12 -3.28 -0.55 -10.58
N ALA A 13 -2.21 -1.35 -10.50
CA ALA A 13 -2.31 -2.80 -10.31
C ALA A 13 -2.88 -3.18 -8.94
N ALA A 14 -2.50 -2.45 -7.88
CA ALA A 14 -3.06 -2.63 -6.55
C ALA A 14 -4.53 -2.19 -6.51
N THR A 15 -4.84 -1.05 -7.11
CA THR A 15 -6.22 -0.53 -7.18
C THR A 15 -7.12 -1.51 -7.93
N SER A 16 -6.70 -2.07 -9.06
CA SER A 16 -7.49 -3.07 -9.79
C SER A 16 -7.67 -4.36 -9.00
N ALA A 17 -6.63 -4.85 -8.32
CA ALA A 17 -6.70 -6.03 -7.47
C ALA A 17 -7.66 -5.85 -6.28
N VAL A 18 -7.70 -4.65 -5.68
CA VAL A 18 -8.63 -4.30 -4.60
C VAL A 18 -10.04 -4.04 -5.12
N ALA A 19 -10.18 -3.41 -6.30
CA ALA A 19 -11.47 -3.16 -6.94
C ALA A 19 -12.24 -4.48 -7.20
N ALA A 20 -11.53 -5.56 -7.55
CA ALA A 20 -12.11 -6.90 -7.68
C ALA A 20 -12.61 -7.53 -6.35
N ARG A 21 -12.32 -6.92 -5.20
CA ARG A 21 -12.63 -7.45 -3.85
C ARG A 21 -13.45 -6.44 -3.03
N PRO A 22 -14.78 -6.35 -3.22
CA PRO A 22 -15.63 -5.35 -2.56
C PRO A 22 -15.57 -5.37 -1.03
N LYS A 23 -15.32 -6.55 -0.44
CA LYS A 23 -15.14 -6.71 1.01
C LYS A 23 -13.93 -5.97 1.59
N LEU A 24 -12.96 -5.60 0.75
CA LEU A 24 -11.74 -4.89 1.16
C LEU A 24 -11.86 -3.38 1.01
N TRP A 25 -12.88 -2.85 0.34
CA TRP A 25 -12.94 -1.42 0.01
C TRP A 25 -12.94 -0.52 1.24
N VAL A 26 -13.73 -0.84 2.25
CA VAL A 26 -13.82 -0.05 3.49
C VAL A 26 -12.49 -0.04 4.23
N VAL A 27 -11.83 -1.20 4.34
CA VAL A 27 -10.53 -1.33 5.03
C VAL A 27 -9.42 -0.69 4.20
N ALA A 28 -9.47 -0.83 2.88
CA ALA A 28 -8.55 -0.18 1.97
C ALA A 28 -8.64 1.34 2.13
N LEU A 29 -9.84 1.92 2.06
CA LEU A 29 -10.05 3.35 2.22
C LEU A 29 -9.64 3.84 3.61
N SER A 30 -9.99 3.10 4.68
CA SER A 30 -9.63 3.48 6.04
C SER A 30 -8.11 3.45 6.27
N THR A 31 -7.45 2.38 5.83
CA THR A 31 -5.99 2.23 5.92
C THR A 31 -5.29 3.30 5.09
N PHE A 32 -5.83 3.57 3.91
CA PHE A 32 -5.36 4.61 3.01
C PHE A 32 -5.48 6.01 3.61
N CYS A 33 -6.64 6.38 4.16
CA CYS A 33 -6.83 7.67 4.85
C CYS A 33 -5.88 7.83 6.04
N ARG A 34 -5.54 6.74 6.74
CA ARG A 34 -4.66 6.77 7.91
C ARG A 34 -3.18 6.86 7.56
N MET A 35 -2.77 6.33 6.40
CA MET A 35 -1.38 6.32 5.94
C MET A 35 -1.05 7.45 4.96
N ALA A 36 -2.07 8.06 4.34
CA ALA A 36 -1.87 9.13 3.37
C ALA A 36 -1.19 10.35 4.04
N PRO A 37 -0.05 10.83 3.50
CA PRO A 37 0.63 11.99 4.06
C PRO A 37 -0.26 13.24 4.00
N SER A 38 -0.24 14.07 5.05
CA SER A 38 -1.02 15.31 5.06
C SER A 38 -0.70 16.15 3.83
N ARG A 39 -1.73 16.63 3.10
CA ARG A 39 -1.59 17.47 1.90
C ARG A 39 -0.98 16.78 0.67
N TRP A 40 -1.10 15.46 0.52
CA TRP A 40 -0.70 14.75 -0.71
C TRP A 40 -1.30 15.36 -2.00
N TRP A 41 -2.51 15.91 -1.91
CA TRP A 41 -3.20 16.63 -2.99
C TRP A 41 -2.56 17.97 -3.39
N ARG A 42 -1.55 18.47 -2.67
CA ARG A 42 -0.86 19.73 -3.02
C ARG A 42 0.36 19.54 -3.93
N ARG A 43 0.84 18.31 -4.12
CA ARG A 43 2.07 18.06 -4.90
C ARG A 43 1.85 16.91 -5.87
N ALA A 44 2.25 17.11 -7.14
CA ALA A 44 2.29 16.04 -8.13
C ALA A 44 3.11 14.84 -7.59
N PRO A 45 2.62 13.59 -7.70
CA PRO A 45 1.62 13.15 -8.66
C PRO A 45 0.15 13.23 -8.21
N PHE A 46 -0.16 13.99 -7.13
CA PHE A 46 -1.52 14.11 -6.58
C PHE A 46 -2.14 12.76 -6.21
N LEU A 47 -1.28 11.79 -5.94
CA LEU A 47 -1.64 10.47 -5.46
C LEU A 47 -1.09 10.36 -4.04
N PRO A 48 -1.88 9.85 -3.08
CA PRO A 48 -1.43 9.55 -1.73
C PRO A 48 -0.60 8.26 -1.73
N LEU A 49 0.54 8.32 -2.41
CA LEU A 49 1.54 7.27 -2.33
C LEU A 49 2.13 7.32 -0.91
N PRO A 50 2.23 6.17 -0.21
CA PRO A 50 2.96 6.11 1.06
C PRO A 50 4.40 6.57 0.84
N ALA A 51 5.01 7.15 1.88
CA ALA A 51 6.43 7.53 1.82
C ALA A 51 7.30 6.31 1.46
N GLU A 52 8.29 6.50 0.59
CA GLU A 52 9.20 5.43 0.17
C GLU A 52 9.92 4.80 1.37
N ASP A 53 10.30 5.60 2.37
CA ASP A 53 10.93 5.12 3.61
C ASP A 53 10.00 4.19 4.41
N PHE A 54 8.70 4.50 4.45
CA PHE A 54 7.72 3.64 5.11
C PHE A 54 7.57 2.30 4.37
N LEU A 55 7.52 2.33 3.04
CA LEU A 55 7.44 1.12 2.23
C LEU A 55 8.70 0.26 2.37
N HIS A 56 9.87 0.89 2.35
CA HIS A 56 11.15 0.20 2.55
C HIS A 56 11.21 -0.46 3.93
N PHE A 57 10.94 0.31 4.99
CA PHE A 57 10.87 -0.20 6.36
C PHE A 57 9.90 -1.39 6.48
N ARG A 58 8.71 -1.27 5.89
CA ARG A 58 7.71 -2.32 5.89
C ARG A 58 8.18 -3.59 5.18
N MET A 59 8.83 -3.45 4.02
CA MET A 59 9.35 -4.60 3.28
C MET A 59 10.45 -5.30 4.06
N VAL A 60 11.40 -4.56 4.62
CA VAL A 60 12.49 -5.10 5.45
C VAL A 60 11.93 -5.84 6.67
N THR A 61 10.93 -5.27 7.35
CA THR A 61 10.35 -5.87 8.56
C THR A 61 9.46 -7.09 8.29
N MET A 62 8.70 -7.11 7.19
CA MET A 62 7.83 -8.24 6.86
C MET A 62 8.54 -9.40 6.16
N TYR A 63 9.46 -9.12 5.25
CA TYR A 63 10.04 -10.12 4.36
C TYR A 63 11.52 -10.43 4.64
N GLY A 64 12.21 -9.60 5.44
CA GLY A 64 13.66 -9.65 5.55
C GLY A 64 14.34 -9.20 4.24
N ALA A 65 15.68 -9.17 4.23
CA ALA A 65 16.54 -8.73 3.11
C ALA A 65 16.62 -7.19 2.90
N ASP A 66 17.03 -6.75 1.71
CA ASP A 66 17.36 -5.36 1.34
C ASP A 66 16.12 -4.45 1.13
N GLY A 67 14.92 -4.98 1.37
CA GLY A 67 13.66 -4.30 1.11
C GLY A 67 13.25 -4.32 -0.36
N SER A 68 13.97 -5.05 -1.23
CA SER A 68 13.57 -5.25 -2.62
C SER A 68 12.54 -6.39 -2.73
N MET A 69 11.40 -6.08 -3.33
CA MET A 69 10.38 -7.08 -3.69
C MET A 69 10.20 -7.10 -5.19
N GLU A 70 10.07 -8.30 -5.76
CA GLU A 70 9.74 -8.46 -7.18
C GLU A 70 8.43 -7.73 -7.49
N LYS A 71 8.44 -6.91 -8.55
CA LYS A 71 7.36 -5.98 -8.89
C LYS A 71 6.00 -6.68 -9.06
N ASP A 72 6.02 -7.92 -9.54
CA ASP A 72 4.81 -8.71 -9.80
C ASP A 72 4.17 -9.27 -8.52
N ARG A 73 4.93 -9.30 -7.42
CA ARG A 73 4.46 -9.79 -6.13
C ARG A 73 3.86 -8.68 -5.26
N GLN A 74 4.19 -7.41 -5.54
CA GLN A 74 3.73 -6.26 -4.77
C GLN A 74 2.19 -6.07 -4.76
N PRO A 75 1.43 -6.26 -5.87
CA PRO A 75 -0.03 -6.15 -5.82
C PRO A 75 -0.69 -7.23 -4.95
N LYS A 76 -0.14 -8.46 -4.98
CA LYS A 76 -0.64 -9.59 -4.17
C LYS A 76 -0.36 -9.35 -2.68
N ASP A 77 0.81 -8.80 -2.36
CA ASP A 77 1.15 -8.38 -1.00
C ASP A 77 0.15 -7.34 -0.45
N ILE A 78 -0.19 -6.32 -1.24
CA ILE A 78 -1.16 -5.29 -0.81
C ILE A 78 -2.53 -5.89 -0.48
N VAL A 79 -3.01 -6.84 -1.28
CA VAL A 79 -4.27 -7.55 -1.00
C VAL A 79 -4.16 -8.39 0.27
N ALA A 80 -3.07 -9.15 0.44
CA ALA A 80 -2.82 -9.94 1.64
C ALA A 80 -2.75 -9.06 2.90
N TRP A 81 -2.12 -7.89 2.79
CA TRP A 81 -2.07 -6.90 3.85
C TRP A 81 -3.45 -6.37 4.23
N LEU A 82 -4.28 -5.99 3.25
CA LEU A 82 -5.63 -5.49 3.52
C LEU A 82 -6.54 -6.58 4.11
N GLU A 83 -6.35 -7.82 3.69
CA GLU A 83 -7.01 -8.98 4.31
C GLU A 83 -6.59 -9.14 5.77
N TRP A 84 -5.29 -9.01 6.06
CA TRP A 84 -4.77 -9.02 7.42
C TRP A 84 -5.34 -7.85 8.24
N CYS A 85 -5.31 -6.61 7.74
CA CYS A 85 -5.89 -5.45 8.43
C CYS A 85 -7.38 -5.63 8.73
N ARG A 86 -8.13 -6.31 7.85
CA ARG A 86 -9.55 -6.60 8.05
C ARG A 86 -9.80 -7.65 9.13
N THR A 87 -8.96 -8.68 9.19
CA THR A 87 -9.13 -9.81 10.13
C THR A 87 -8.46 -9.57 11.47
N TRP A 88 -7.45 -8.69 11.51
CA TRP A 88 -6.72 -8.37 12.72
C TRP A 88 -7.62 -7.66 13.73
N ARG A 89 -7.98 -8.40 14.78
CA ARG A 89 -8.54 -7.80 15.99
C ARG A 89 -7.42 -7.08 16.71
N SER A 90 -7.34 -5.76 16.53
CA SER A 90 -6.69 -4.89 17.50
C SER A 90 -7.22 -5.27 18.88
N VAL A 91 -6.35 -5.77 19.76
CA VAL A 91 -6.70 -5.98 21.16
C VAL A 91 -7.16 -4.61 21.68
N LYS A 92 -8.46 -4.45 21.92
CA LYS A 92 -8.93 -3.31 22.70
C LYS A 92 -8.49 -3.57 24.14
N PRO A 93 -7.80 -2.62 24.80
CA PRO A 93 -7.68 -2.66 26.25
C PRO A 93 -9.07 -2.57 26.89
#